data_AF-A0A843X6M6-F1
#
_entry.id   AF-A0A843X6M6-F1
#
_cell.length_a   1.000
_cell.length_b   1.000
_cell.length_c   1.000
_cell.angle_alpha   90.00
_cell.angle_beta   90.00
_cell.angle_gamma   90.00
#
_symmetry.space_group_name_H-M   'P 1'
#
loop_
_entity.id
_entity.type
_entity.pdbx_description
1 polymer ?
#
loop_
_entity_poly.entity_id
_entity_poly.type
_entity_poly.pdbx_seq_one_letter_code
_entity_poly.pdbx_strand_id
1 'polypeptide(L)' 'NIVLEGASERVIVGDLCSDISIGLYVVRGDNVVLIGELELPVHMTRVSVPEIRRAQKAEKDAVDP' A
#
# COMPACT_ATOMS: atom_id res chain seq x y z
N ASN A 1 -12.18 -10.45 12.39
CA ASN A 1 -11.76 -11.17 11.16
C ASN A 1 -12.52 -10.60 9.99
N ILE A 2 -11.85 -10.31 8.89
CA ILE A 2 -12.40 -9.64 7.71
C ILE A 2 -12.01 -10.44 6.48
N VAL A 3 -12.94 -10.58 5.54
CA VAL A 3 -12.69 -11.15 4.22
C VAL A 3 -12.94 -10.06 3.19
N LEU A 4 -11.95 -9.80 2.34
CA LEU A 4 -12.00 -8.81 1.27
C LEU A 4 -11.90 -9.52 -0.07
N GLU A 5 -12.87 -9.28 -0.96
CA GLU A 5 -12.85 -9.74 -2.34
C GLU A 5 -12.43 -8.57 -3.26
N GLY A 6 -11.62 -8.84 -4.28
CA GLY A 6 -11.11 -7.81 -5.19
C GLY A 6 -10.16 -6.81 -4.51
N ALA A 7 -9.48 -7.23 -3.45
CA ALA A 7 -8.60 -6.37 -2.67
C ALA A 7 -7.35 -5.95 -3.46
N SER A 8 -6.88 -4.74 -3.18
CA SER A 8 -5.61 -4.20 -3.67
C SER A 8 -4.77 -3.68 -2.51
N GLU A 9 -3.48 -4.02 -2.52
CA GLU A 9 -2.49 -3.45 -1.62
C GLU A 9 -2.01 -2.13 -2.21
N ARG A 10 -2.15 -1.03 -1.46
CA ARG A 10 -1.59 0.26 -1.86
C ARG A 10 -0.23 0.47 -1.20
N VAL A 11 0.80 0.67 -2.01
CA VAL A 11 2.13 1.09 -1.54
C VAL A 11 2.27 2.59 -1.75
N ILE A 12 2.71 3.31 -0.71
CA ILE A 12 2.95 4.76 -0.72
C ILE A 12 4.39 5.01 -0.28
N VAL A 13 5.12 5.83 -1.05
CA VAL A 13 6.50 6.25 -0.73
C VAL A 13 6.61 7.74 -1.06
N GLY A 14 6.71 8.58 -0.03
CA GLY A 14 6.53 10.04 -0.18
C GLY A 14 5.19 10.38 -0.86
N ASP A 15 5.25 11.10 -1.98
CA ASP A 15 4.09 11.49 -2.79
C ASP A 15 3.75 10.47 -3.91
N LEU A 16 4.44 9.33 -3.97
CA LEU A 16 4.20 8.29 -4.98
C LEU A 16 3.28 7.21 -4.44
N CYS A 17 2.35 6.74 -5.26
CA CYS A 17 1.49 5.60 -4.91
C CYS A 17 1.31 4.59 -6.06
N SER A 18 1.09 3.33 -5.70
CA SER A 18 0.69 2.29 -6.65
C SER A 18 -0.19 1.25 -5.97
N ASP A 19 -1.18 0.75 -6.71
CA ASP A 19 -2.07 -0.32 -6.27
C ASP A 19 -1.63 -1.66 -6.87
N ILE A 20 -1.58 -2.70 -6.04
CA ILE A 20 -1.17 -4.06 -6.40
C ILE A 20 -2.35 -4.98 -6.11
N SER A 21 -2.94 -5.58 -7.14
CA SER A 21 -4.09 -6.48 -6.97
C SER A 21 -3.70 -7.72 -6.16
N ILE A 22 -4.45 -7.99 -5.09
CA ILE A 22 -4.29 -9.16 -4.21
C ILE A 22 -5.38 -10.21 -4.50
N GLY A 23 -6.57 -9.78 -4.90
CA GLY A 23 -7.72 -10.67 -5.10
C GLY A 23 -8.44 -10.96 -3.79
N LEU A 24 -8.43 -12.21 -3.33
CA LEU A 24 -9.07 -12.61 -2.07
C LEU A 24 -8.09 -12.47 -0.90
N TYR A 25 -8.44 -11.66 0.10
CA TYR A 25 -7.58 -11.41 1.26
C TYR A 25 -8.34 -11.58 2.59
N VAL A 26 -7.76 -12.35 3.52
CA VAL A 26 -8.34 -12.62 4.84
C VAL A 26 -7.48 -11.96 5.92
N VAL A 27 -8.07 -11.02 6.65
CA VAL A 27 -7.40 -10.28 7.73
C VAL A 27 -7.91 -10.80 9.08
N ARG A 28 -6.99 -11.28 9.92
CA ARG A 28 -7.29 -11.65 11.31
C ARG A 28 -7.52 -10.38 12.13
N GLY A 29 -8.52 -10.39 13.02
CA GLY A 29 -9.00 -9.17 13.68
C GLY A 29 -7.99 -8.48 14.61
N ASP A 30 -7.02 -9.23 15.11
CA ASP A 30 -5.89 -8.74 15.91
C ASP A 30 -4.81 -8.01 15.09
N ASN A 31 -4.80 -8.18 13.76
CA ASN A 31 -3.87 -7.50 12.85
C ASN A 31 -4.46 -6.22 12.23
N VAL A 32 -5.68 -5.84 12.59
CA VAL A 32 -6.33 -4.63 12.08
C VAL A 32 -5.97 -3.46 12.97
N VAL A 33 -5.30 -2.45 12.41
CA VAL A 33 -4.99 -1.20 13.12
C VAL A 33 -6.15 -0.19 12.98
N LEU A 34 -6.67 0.00 11.77
CA LEU A 34 -7.76 0.94 11.47
C LEU A 34 -8.53 0.47 10.21
N ILE A 35 -9.83 0.75 10.13
CA ILE A 35 -10.67 0.55 8.94
C ILE A 35 -11.45 1.84 8.69
N GLY A 36 -11.51 2.28 7.43
CA GLY A 36 -12.29 3.43 7.00
C GLY A 36 -12.30 3.57 5.49
N GLU A 37 -13.05 4.55 5.00
CA GLU A 37 -13.03 4.95 3.59
C GLU A 37 -11.72 5.68 3.27
N LEU A 38 -11.17 5.44 2.07
CA LEU A 38 -9.90 6.00 1.64
C LEU A 38 -10.06 6.85 0.38
N GLU A 39 -9.84 8.16 0.51
CA GLU A 39 -9.68 9.08 -0.62
C GLU A 39 -8.20 9.40 -0.85
N LEU A 40 -7.77 9.44 -2.10
CA LEU A 40 -6.40 9.81 -2.45
C LEU A 40 -6.21 11.32 -2.35
N PRO A 41 -5.20 11.80 -1.60
CA PRO A 41 -4.82 13.21 -1.60
C PRO A 41 -4.46 13.71 -3.01
N VAL A 42 -4.76 14.99 -3.30
CA VAL A 42 -4.55 15.60 -4.62
C VAL A 42 -3.08 15.63 -5.06
N HIS A 43 -2.13 15.60 -4.12
CA HIS A 43 -0.69 15.63 -4.41
C HIS A 43 -0.10 14.25 -4.78
N MET A 44 -0.88 13.16 -4.66
CA MET A 44 -0.37 11.81 -4.93
C MET A 44 -0.18 11.56 -6.43
N THR A 45 1.02 11.08 -6.80
CA THR A 45 1.35 10.66 -8.15
C THR A 45 1.30 9.14 -8.27
N ARG A 46 0.41 8.65 -9.14
CA ARG A 46 0.36 7.22 -9.47
C ARG A 46 1.54 6.81 -10.35
N VAL A 47 2.25 5.78 -9.90
CA VAL A 47 3.40 5.20 -10.62
C VAL A 47 3.17 3.71 -10.86
N SER A 48 4.05 3.09 -11.66
CA SER A 48 3.99 1.65 -11.88
C SER A 48 4.49 0.85 -10.67
N VAL A 49 4.03 -0.40 -10.53
CA VAL A 49 4.50 -1.33 -9.49
C VAL A 49 6.04 -1.47 -9.43
N PRO A 50 6.79 -1.62 -10.55
CA PRO A 50 8.24 -1.69 -10.46
C PRO A 50 8.87 -0.37 -9.98
N GLU A 51 8.28 0.78 -10.28
CA GLU A 51 8.77 2.08 -9.79
C GLU A 51 8.55 2.24 -8.29
N ILE A 52 7.33 1.96 -7.78
CA ILE A 52 7.06 2.09 -6.34
C ILE A 52 7.93 1.14 -5.52
N ARG A 53 8.19 -0.08 -6.03
CA ARG A 53 9.02 -1.07 -5.32
C ARG A 53 10.47 -0.63 -5.25
N ARG A 54 10.99 0.04 -6.28
CA ARG A 54 12.34 0.66 -6.23
C ARG A 54 12.39 1.79 -5.21
N ALA A 55 11.39 2.67 -5.21
CA ALA A 55 11.30 3.76 -4.25
C ALA A 55 11.23 3.24 -2.80
N GLN A 56 10.38 2.23 -2.55
CA GLN A 56 10.22 1.60 -1.23
C GLN A 56 11.51 0.93 -0.74
N LYS A 57 12.26 0.29 -1.65
CA LYS A 57 13.55 -0.29 -1.31
C LYS A 57 14.56 0.80 -0.92
N ALA A 58 14.66 1.86 -1.72
CA ALA A 58 15.57 2.98 -1.44
C ALA A 58 15.26 3.67 -0.10
N GLU A 59 13.98 3.81 0.25
CA GLU A 59 13.55 4.35 1.55
C GLU A 59 13.97 3.44 2.71
N LYS A 60 13.78 2.12 2.60
CA LYS A 60 14.20 1.16 3.61
C LYS A 60 15.72 1.12 3.79
N ASP A 61 16.47 1.07 2.68
CA ASP A 61 17.93 1.05 2.67
C ASP A 61 18.53 2.35 3.26
N ALA A 62 17.78 3.47 3.26
CA ALA A 62 18.20 4.73 3.90
C ALA A 62 17.92 4.77 5.41
N VAL A 63 17.02 3.91 5.91
CA VAL A 63 16.61 3.86 7.33
C VAL A 63 17.45 2.86 8.13
N ASP A 64 18.03 1.84 7.49
CA ASP A 64 18.98 0.90 8.10
C ASP A 64 20.44 1.28 7.78
N PRO A 65 21.19 1.95 8.70
CA PRO A 65 22.63 2.20 8.55
C PRO A 65 23.51 0.97 8.84
#